data_AF-A0A0V0GWW7-F1
#
_entry.id   AF-A0A0V0GWW7-F1
#
_cell.length_a   1.000
_cell.length_b   1.000
_cell.length_c   1.000
_cell.angle_alpha   90.00
_cell.angle_beta   90.00
_cell.angle_gamma   90.00
#
_symmetry.space_group_name_H-M   'P 1'
#
loop_
_entity.id
_entity.type
_entity.pdbx_description
1 polymer ?
#
loop_
_entity_poly.entity_id
_entity_poly.type
_entity_poly.pdbx_seq_one_letter_code
_entity_poly.pdbx_strand_id
1 'polypeptide(L)'
;MQDMLECGYVKDTGFVWLKSKKKTEHKFEKIGKSVQYATEVTAYVEPNKIKKLTGVKAKELLMWLALNEICVDEPSTGKIHFKTPTGLSRTFPVAAFELNEPKKEVKEVSNVVAAAVEVKEV
;
A
#
# COMPACT_ATOMS: atom_id res chain seq x y z
N MET A 1 -2.23 -11.00 -4.32
CA MET A 1 -2.81 -10.14 -5.38
C MET A 1 -2.92 -10.98 -6.66
N GLN A 2 -4.01 -11.74 -6.83
CA GLN A 2 -4.22 -12.55 -8.05
C GLN A 2 -5.05 -11.82 -9.13
N ASP A 3 -5.56 -10.61 -8.85
CA ASP A 3 -6.57 -9.93 -9.68
C ASP A 3 -6.14 -8.56 -10.20
N MET A 4 -4.84 -8.23 -10.15
CA MET A 4 -4.32 -6.94 -10.60
C MET A 4 -4.38 -6.85 -12.14
N LEU A 5 -4.93 -5.75 -12.65
CA LEU A 5 -5.06 -5.47 -14.08
C LEU A 5 -3.96 -4.53 -14.58
N GLU A 6 -3.69 -3.50 -13.80
CA GLU A 6 -2.83 -2.39 -14.19
C GLU A 6 -2.24 -1.79 -12.92
N CYS A 7 -0.96 -1.43 -12.96
CA CYS A 7 -0.39 -0.49 -12.02
C CYS A 7 0.55 0.44 -12.78
N GLY A 8 0.69 1.66 -12.27
CA GLY A 8 1.56 2.65 -12.89
C GLY A 8 1.90 3.77 -11.94
N TYR A 9 2.87 4.56 -12.35
CA TYR A 9 3.31 5.74 -11.64
C TYR A 9 3.77 6.81 -12.62
N VAL A 10 3.56 8.08 -12.26
CA VAL A 10 4.12 9.24 -12.96
C VAL A 10 5.29 9.74 -12.15
N LYS A 11 6.50 9.60 -12.68
CA LYS A 11 7.75 9.92 -11.96
C LYS A 11 7.81 11.38 -11.51
N ASP A 12 7.35 12.30 -12.35
CA ASP A 12 7.45 13.75 -12.11
C ASP A 12 6.54 14.23 -10.96
N THR A 13 5.40 13.57 -10.77
CA THR A 13 4.39 13.98 -9.78
C THR A 13 4.32 13.06 -8.56
N GLY A 14 4.92 11.87 -8.64
CA GLY A 14 4.75 10.80 -7.65
C GLY A 14 3.33 10.21 -7.64
N PHE A 15 2.48 10.53 -8.62
CA PHE A 15 1.15 9.93 -8.72
C PHE A 15 1.25 8.45 -9.03
N VAL A 16 0.51 7.62 -8.30
CA VAL A 16 0.45 6.17 -8.47
C VAL A 16 -0.98 5.70 -8.57
N TRP A 17 -1.20 4.64 -9.35
CA TRP A 17 -2.49 3.96 -9.42
C TRP A 17 -2.33 2.44 -9.48
N LEU A 18 -3.32 1.76 -8.97
CA LEU A 18 -3.49 0.32 -9.07
C LEU A 18 -4.94 0.02 -9.41
N LYS A 19 -5.15 -0.77 -10.47
CA LYS A 19 -6.46 -1.29 -10.88
C LYS A 19 -6.51 -2.80 -10.72
N SER A 20 -7.63 -3.32 -10.23
CA SER A 20 -7.89 -4.74 -10.02
C SER A 20 -9.27 -5.12 -10.54
N LYS A 21 -9.44 -6.39 -10.96
CA LYS A 21 -10.72 -6.92 -11.48
C LYS A 21 -11.85 -6.81 -10.48
N LYS A 22 -11.53 -6.98 -9.19
CA LYS A 22 -12.48 -6.93 -8.09
C LYS A 22 -11.85 -6.27 -6.88
N LYS A 23 -12.74 -5.79 -6.02
CA LYS A 23 -12.42 -5.34 -4.67
C LYS A 23 -11.85 -6.50 -3.86
N THR A 24 -10.85 -6.21 -3.02
CA THR A 24 -10.20 -7.21 -2.17
C THR A 24 -10.21 -6.78 -0.71
N GLU A 25 -10.14 -7.74 0.21
CA GLU A 25 -9.98 -7.51 1.63
C GLU A 25 -8.77 -8.28 2.13
N HIS A 26 -7.99 -7.66 3.00
CA HIS A 26 -6.80 -8.23 3.61
C HIS A 26 -6.86 -8.00 5.12
N LYS A 27 -6.53 -9.03 5.89
CA LYS A 27 -6.37 -8.91 7.34
C LYS A 27 -4.89 -8.90 7.69
N PHE A 28 -4.43 -7.80 8.27
CA PHE A 28 -3.10 -7.69 8.84
C PHE A 28 -3.09 -8.39 10.20
N GLU A 29 -2.73 -9.67 10.22
CA GLU A 29 -2.79 -10.51 11.43
C GLU A 29 -1.99 -9.93 12.60
N LYS A 30 -0.80 -9.37 12.34
CA LYS A 30 0.07 -8.77 13.36
C LYS A 30 -0.59 -7.61 14.15
N ILE A 31 -1.59 -6.94 13.59
CA ILE A 31 -2.31 -5.82 14.21
C ILE A 31 -3.81 -6.04 14.33
N GLY A 32 -4.31 -7.21 13.90
CA GLY A 32 -5.73 -7.54 13.92
C GLY A 32 -6.63 -6.60 13.13
N LYS A 33 -6.11 -5.90 12.11
CA LYS A 33 -6.88 -4.94 11.32
C LYS A 33 -7.23 -5.49 9.93
N SER A 34 -8.50 -5.41 9.56
CA SER A 34 -8.95 -5.65 8.19
C SER A 34 -8.87 -4.37 7.38
N VAL A 35 -8.36 -4.47 6.16
CA VAL A 35 -8.25 -3.40 5.18
C VAL A 35 -8.88 -3.87 3.88
N GLN A 36 -9.57 -2.96 3.23
CA GLN A 36 -10.33 -3.19 2.03
C GLN A 36 -9.81 -2.27 0.92
N TYR A 37 -9.49 -2.87 -0.22
CA TYR A 37 -9.00 -2.19 -1.41
C TYR A 37 -10.08 -2.24 -2.49
N ALA A 38 -10.45 -1.08 -3.02
CA ALA A 38 -11.36 -0.94 -4.15
C ALA A 38 -10.71 -1.47 -5.44
N THR A 39 -11.49 -1.52 -6.52
CA THR A 39 -11.00 -1.89 -7.85
C THR A 39 -10.01 -0.87 -8.42
N GLU A 40 -10.01 0.35 -7.90
CA GLU A 40 -9.06 1.40 -8.23
C GLU A 40 -8.56 2.06 -6.95
N VAL A 41 -7.24 2.10 -6.80
CA VAL A 41 -6.53 2.73 -5.69
C VAL A 41 -5.59 3.76 -6.31
N THR A 42 -5.65 5.00 -5.85
CA THR A 42 -4.75 6.06 -6.31
C THR A 42 -4.11 6.77 -5.13
N ALA A 43 -2.92 7.31 -5.32
CA ALA A 43 -2.28 8.17 -4.33
C ALA A 43 -1.19 9.05 -4.96
N TYR A 44 -0.62 9.95 -4.17
CA TYR A 44 0.63 10.64 -4.45
C TYR A 44 1.67 10.19 -3.44
N VAL A 45 2.83 9.75 -3.93
CA VAL A 45 3.93 9.26 -3.14
C VAL A 45 5.02 10.32 -3.10
N GLU A 46 5.40 10.70 -1.90
CA GLU A 46 6.52 11.58 -1.56
C GLU A 46 7.47 10.80 -0.63
N PRO A 47 8.72 11.26 -0.43
CA PRO A 47 9.60 10.69 0.59
C PRO A 47 8.89 10.60 1.94
N ASN A 48 8.88 9.40 2.52
CA ASN A 48 8.26 9.08 3.81
C ASN A 48 6.72 9.31 3.91
N LYS A 49 6.03 9.64 2.82
CA LYS A 49 4.61 10.01 2.88
C LYS A 49 3.81 9.61 1.63
N ILE A 50 2.64 9.06 1.85
CA ILE A 50 1.58 8.87 0.85
C ILE A 50 0.45 9.85 1.19
N LYS A 51 0.00 10.62 0.20
CA LYS A 51 -1.09 11.60 0.32
C LYS A 51 -2.20 11.33 -0.67
N LYS A 52 -3.39 11.88 -0.37
CA LYS A 52 -4.59 11.76 -1.20
C LYS A 52 -4.87 10.31 -1.60
N LEU A 53 -4.63 9.38 -0.67
CA LEU A 53 -4.92 7.97 -0.86
C LEU A 53 -6.43 7.81 -1.07
N THR A 54 -6.80 7.09 -2.12
CA THR A 54 -8.18 6.71 -2.42
C THR A 54 -8.30 5.20 -2.57
N GLY A 55 -9.52 4.68 -2.50
CA GLY A 55 -9.76 3.25 -2.70
C GLY A 55 -9.34 2.34 -1.55
N VAL A 56 -8.81 2.87 -0.44
CA VAL A 56 -8.41 2.09 0.73
C VAL A 56 -9.26 2.44 1.94
N LYS A 57 -9.85 1.42 2.59
CA LYS A 57 -10.59 1.55 3.85
C LYS A 57 -10.06 0.60 4.91
N ALA A 58 -9.93 1.06 6.14
CA ALA A 58 -9.63 0.20 7.29
C ALA A 58 -10.89 -0.04 8.11
N LYS A 59 -11.06 -1.25 8.63
CA LYS A 59 -12.15 -1.58 9.54
C LYS A 59 -11.83 -1.05 10.93
N GLU A 60 -12.71 -0.19 11.44
CA GLU A 60 -12.66 0.32 12.80
C GLU A 60 -13.99 0.01 13.48
N LEU A 61 -13.94 -0.81 14.54
CA LEU A 61 -15.12 -1.36 15.21
C LEU A 61 -16.13 -1.94 14.20
N LEU A 62 -17.29 -1.30 14.05
CA LEU A 62 -18.39 -1.73 13.19
C LEU A 62 -18.41 -1.02 11.81
N MET A 63 -17.48 -0.10 11.54
CA MET A 63 -17.48 0.73 10.33
C MET A 63 -16.19 0.64 9.51
N TRP A 64 -16.29 0.97 8.23
CA TRP A 64 -15.14 1.07 7.32
C TRP A 64 -14.75 2.54 7.14
N LEU A 65 -13.57 2.91 7.62
CA LEU A 65 -13.05 4.27 7.51
C LEU A 65 -12.08 4.40 6.34
N ALA A 66 -12.26 5.42 5.50
CA ALA A 66 -11.34 5.72 4.42
C ALA A 66 -10.01 6.25 4.96
N LEU A 67 -8.92 5.76 4.39
CA LEU A 67 -7.58 6.29 4.63
C LEU A 67 -7.25 7.35 3.60
N ASN A 68 -6.51 8.38 4.01
CA ASN A 68 -6.16 9.51 3.15
C ASN A 68 -4.65 9.79 3.14
N GLU A 69 -3.99 9.65 4.28
CA GLU A 69 -2.54 9.79 4.35
C GLU A 69 -1.92 8.60 5.07
N ILE A 70 -0.71 8.24 4.64
CA ILE A 70 0.18 7.32 5.33
C ILE A 70 1.52 8.01 5.46
N CYS A 71 2.13 8.04 6.64
CA CYS A 71 3.46 8.61 6.81
C CYS A 71 4.30 7.82 7.82
N VAL A 72 5.61 7.90 7.66
CA VAL A 72 6.60 7.46 8.64
C VAL A 72 7.35 8.69 9.16
N ASP A 73 7.86 8.60 10.39
CA ASP A 73 8.61 9.70 11.01
C ASP A 73 9.99 9.87 10.35
N GLU A 74 10.50 11.10 10.37
CA GLU A 74 11.88 11.46 9.98
C GLU A 74 12.52 12.25 11.14
N PRO A 75 13.55 11.71 11.82
CA PRO A 75 14.18 10.40 11.62
C PRO A 75 13.25 9.23 11.97
N SER A 76 13.47 8.08 11.33
CA SER A 76 12.61 6.90 11.50
C SER A 76 12.53 6.43 12.95
N THR A 77 11.31 6.33 13.47
CA THR A 77 11.01 5.81 14.81
C THR A 77 10.58 4.33 14.79
N GLY A 78 10.57 3.70 13.62
CA GLY A 78 9.99 2.36 13.42
C GLY A 78 8.46 2.34 13.46
N LYS A 79 7.81 3.51 13.37
CA LYS A 79 6.36 3.67 13.36
C LYS A 79 5.84 4.16 12.02
N ILE A 80 4.62 3.74 11.71
CA ILE A 80 3.84 4.16 10.56
C ILE A 80 2.49 4.69 11.04
N HIS A 81 2.06 5.81 10.45
CA HIS A 81 0.86 6.54 10.82
C HIS A 81 -0.13 6.53 9.66
N PHE A 82 -1.37 6.18 9.94
CA PHE A 82 -2.49 6.17 9.00
C PHE A 82 -3.51 7.21 9.42
N LYS A 83 -3.86 8.13 8.52
CA LYS A 83 -4.79 9.22 8.80
C LYS A 83 -6.03 9.12 7.94
N THR A 84 -7.18 9.40 8.54
CA THR A 84 -8.46 9.55 7.83
C THR A 84 -8.64 11.00 7.37
N PRO A 85 -9.53 11.26 6.38
CA PRO A 85 -9.89 12.62 5.99
C PRO A 85 -10.44 13.49 7.13
N THR A 86 -10.98 12.86 8.18
CA THR A 86 -11.57 13.52 9.35
C THR A 86 -10.55 13.85 10.45
N GLY A 87 -9.26 13.60 10.22
CA GLY A 87 -8.20 13.89 11.18
C GLY A 87 -7.95 12.80 12.23
N LEU A 88 -8.66 11.67 12.19
CA LEU A 88 -8.35 10.53 13.04
C LEU A 88 -7.05 9.86 12.56
N SER A 89 -6.17 9.53 13.50
CA SER A 89 -4.89 8.88 13.22
C SER A 89 -4.75 7.57 13.99
N ARG A 90 -4.13 6.58 13.37
CA ARG A 90 -3.69 5.33 14.00
C ARG A 90 -2.21 5.10 13.70
N THR A 91 -1.47 4.68 14.73
CA THR A 91 -0.04 4.43 14.65
C THR A 91 0.23 2.97 14.93
N PHE A 92 1.10 2.36 14.13
CA PHE A 92 1.49 0.96 14.27
C PHE A 92 3.02 0.81 14.08
N PRO A 93 3.63 -0.28 14.57
CA PRO A 93 5.00 -0.63 14.20
C PRO A 93 5.11 -0.96 12.71
N VAL A 94 6.17 -0.52 12.04
CA VAL A 94 6.44 -0.84 10.62
C VAL A 94 6.52 -2.36 10.40
N ALA A 95 7.14 -3.09 11.35
CA ALA A 95 7.27 -4.55 11.33
C ALA A 95 5.93 -5.32 11.24
N ALA A 96 4.80 -4.66 11.53
CA ALA A 96 3.46 -5.24 11.36
C ALA A 96 3.04 -5.39 9.89
N PHE A 97 3.68 -4.67 8.97
CA PHE A 97 3.34 -4.62 7.55
C PHE A 97 4.39 -5.30 6.66
N GLU A 98 5.50 -5.73 7.25
CA GLU A 98 6.51 -6.55 6.57
C GLU A 98 5.94 -7.94 6.28
N LEU A 99 6.11 -8.36 5.02
CA LEU A 99 5.80 -9.72 4.59
C LEU A 99 6.81 -10.68 5.25
N ASN A 100 6.31 -11.73 5.89
CA ASN A 100 7.18 -12.81 6.33
C ASN A 100 7.59 -13.61 5.08
N GLU A 101 8.68 -13.21 4.44
CA GLU A 101 9.25 -14.04 3.39
C GLU A 101 9.85 -15.31 4.03
N PRO A 102 9.50 -16.53 3.59
CA PRO A 102 10.44 -17.62 3.76
C PRO A 102 11.68 -17.24 2.96
N LYS A 103 12.83 -17.06 3.64
CA LYS A 103 14.12 -16.72 3.03
C LYS A 103 14.35 -17.57 1.77
N LYS A 104 14.08 -17.01 0.58
CA LYS A 104 14.65 -17.52 -0.66
C LYS A 104 15.98 -16.80 -0.80
N GLU A 105 17.06 -17.55 -0.62
CA GLU A 105 18.41 -17.11 -0.96
C GLU A 105 18.41 -16.56 -2.39
N VAL A 106 18.59 -15.25 -2.53
CA VAL A 106 18.82 -14.62 -3.83
C VAL A 106 20.27 -14.91 -4.18
N LYS A 107 20.50 -15.93 -5.01
CA LYS A 107 21.70 -15.96 -5.85
C LYS A 107 21.55 -14.86 -6.89
N GLU A 108 22.41 -13.85 -6.84
CA GLU A 108 22.61 -12.94 -7.96
C GLU A 108 22.89 -13.75 -9.22
N VAL A 109 21.99 -13.67 -10.21
CA VAL A 109 22.35 -13.88 -11.61
C VAL A 109 21.57 -12.89 -12.47
N SER A 110 22.34 -12.07 -13.16
CA SER A 110 21.98 -11.24 -14.29
C SER A 110 21.14 -11.95 -15.35
N ASN A 111 20.20 -11.18 -15.92
CA ASN A 111 19.62 -11.27 -17.27
C ASN A 111 18.36 -12.15 -17.54
N VAL A 112 17.27 -11.41 -17.78
CA VAL A 112 16.17 -11.53 -18.77
C VAL A 112 15.01 -12.55 -18.59
N VAL A 113 13.81 -11.96 -18.74
CA VAL A 113 12.47 -12.39 -19.24
C VAL A 113 11.41 -13.08 -18.35
N ALA A 114 10.29 -12.35 -18.25
CA ALA A 114 8.88 -12.76 -18.50
C ALA A 114 7.99 -13.30 -17.35
N ALA A 115 7.21 -12.38 -16.76
CA ALA A 115 5.77 -12.57 -16.55
C ALA A 115 5.09 -11.18 -16.56
N ALA A 116 4.21 -10.96 -17.54
CA ALA A 116 3.65 -9.64 -17.86
C ALA A 116 2.71 -9.10 -16.76
N VAL A 117 3.21 -8.14 -15.99
CA VAL A 117 2.41 -7.03 -15.48
C VAL A 117 2.85 -5.84 -16.33
N GLU A 118 1.94 -5.25 -17.12
CA GLU A 118 2.24 -4.01 -17.84
C GLU A 118 2.39 -2.88 -16.81
N VAL A 119 3.62 -2.65 -16.35
CA VAL A 119 3.98 -1.42 -15.64
C VAL A 119 4.20 -0.35 -16.70
N LYS A 120 3.25 0.58 -16.83
CA LYS A 120 3.39 1.71 -17.74
C LYS A 120 4.04 2.87 -17.00
N GLU A 121 5.19 3.30 -17.51
CA GLU A 121 5.78 4.60 -17.17
C GLU A 121 5.20 5.64 -18.12
N VAL A 122 4.63 6.70 -17.56
CA VAL A 122 4.05 7.85 -18.30
C VAL A 122 4.74 9.12 -17.84
#